data_AF-A0A2G9MMI6-F1
#
_entry.id   AF-A0A2G9MMI6-F1
#
_cell.length_a   1.000
_cell.length_b   1.000
_cell.length_c   1.000
_cell.angle_alpha   90.00
_cell.angle_beta   90.00
_cell.angle_gamma   90.00
#
_symmetry.space_group_name_H-M   'P 1'
#
loop_
_entity.id
_entity.type
_entity.pdbx_description
1 polymer ?
#
loop_
_entity_poly.entity_id
_entity_poly.type
_entity_poly.pdbx_seq_one_letter_code
_entity_poly.pdbx_strand_id
1 'polypeptide(L)'
;MAKKKVVKVKNNPKEFKTTAELNVSDKLIDQVIGQEDAIQVIKKASIQRRHVLLIGEPGTGKSMLGLALAELLPKEKLVDILAFQNVNDENQPIIRTVAAGKGRELVQNTNSLGNQSLKSQSIILLILAIAAMIMPWFALEHYSKSLGTTAGAIMFAAFFIGGIAFLAIFIIFLNFGKKLGAKGSSPKIIVDNFKKEQAPFYDA
;
A
#
# COMPACT_ATOMS: atom_id res chain seq x y z
N MET A 1 47.97 10.46 -24.97
CA MET A 1 48.34 10.79 -23.57
C MET A 1 47.31 11.76 -23.00
N ALA A 2 46.33 11.26 -22.25
CA ALA A 2 45.27 12.10 -21.66
C ALA A 2 45.74 12.71 -20.35
N LYS A 3 45.74 14.04 -20.26
CA LYS A 3 46.14 14.81 -19.07
C LYS A 3 45.25 14.43 -17.89
N LYS A 4 45.84 13.85 -16.85
CA LYS A 4 45.22 13.61 -15.53
C LYS A 4 44.77 14.97 -14.98
N LYS A 5 43.46 15.23 -14.97
CA LYS A 5 42.87 16.39 -14.29
C LYS A 5 42.96 16.11 -12.78
N VAL A 6 44.06 16.58 -12.18
CA VAL A 6 44.22 16.59 -10.73
C VAL A 6 43.16 17.54 -10.17
N VAL A 7 42.17 16.98 -9.47
CA VAL A 7 41.19 17.75 -8.71
C VAL A 7 41.96 18.49 -7.62
N LYS A 8 42.11 19.81 -7.77
CA LYS A 8 42.71 20.67 -6.75
C LYS A 8 41.82 20.63 -5.51
N VAL A 9 42.28 19.97 -4.45
CA VAL A 9 41.74 20.13 -3.10
C VAL A 9 41.88 21.60 -2.73
N LYS A 10 40.76 22.28 -2.49
CA LYS A 10 40.68 23.74 -2.45
C LYS A 10 41.10 24.35 -1.10
N ASN A 11 41.41 23.52 -0.10
CA ASN A 11 41.84 23.98 1.23
C ASN A 11 43.21 23.37 1.56
N ASN A 12 44.17 24.24 1.91
CA ASN A 12 45.47 23.85 2.43
C ASN A 12 45.25 23.10 3.76
N PRO A 13 45.84 21.91 3.99
CA PRO A 13 45.61 21.11 5.20
C PRO A 13 46.17 21.73 6.51
N LYS A 14 46.63 22.99 6.47
CA LYS A 14 47.36 23.65 7.56
C LYS A 14 46.68 24.92 8.10
N GLU A 15 45.55 25.34 7.56
CA GLU A 15 44.87 26.59 7.98
C GLU A 15 43.37 26.35 8.21
N PHE A 16 43.03 25.65 9.29
CA PHE A 16 41.66 25.58 9.80
C PHE A 16 41.68 25.63 11.32
N LYS A 17 40.70 26.30 11.93
CA LYS A 17 40.58 26.36 13.40
C LYS A 17 39.72 25.25 13.96
N THR A 18 38.70 24.82 13.20
CA THR A 18 37.76 23.78 13.58
C THR A 18 37.43 22.86 12.40
N THR A 19 37.06 21.61 12.69
CA THR A 19 36.67 20.63 11.67
C THR A 19 35.40 21.01 10.92
N ALA A 20 34.60 21.94 11.44
CA ALA A 20 33.43 22.48 10.72
C ALA A 20 33.80 23.29 9.47
N GLU A 21 35.05 23.75 9.34
CA GLU A 21 35.57 24.47 8.17
C GLU A 21 36.02 23.51 7.04
N LEU A 22 36.03 22.20 7.30
CA LEU A 22 36.42 21.19 6.33
C LEU A 22 35.23 20.82 5.43
N ASN A 23 35.42 20.96 4.12
CA ASN A 23 34.43 20.51 3.14
C ASN A 23 34.46 18.99 3.01
N VAL A 24 33.38 18.33 3.40
CA VAL A 24 33.17 16.89 3.18
C VAL A 24 32.41 16.71 1.86
N SER A 25 32.78 15.69 1.07
CA SER A 25 32.05 15.37 -0.17
C SER A 25 30.66 14.84 0.14
N ASP A 26 29.66 15.22 -0.66
CA ASP A 26 28.29 14.70 -0.53
C ASP A 26 28.20 13.20 -0.91
N LYS A 27 29.08 12.75 -1.81
CA LYS A 27 29.07 11.37 -2.32
C LYS A 27 29.84 10.43 -1.41
N LEU A 28 29.23 9.31 -1.02
CA LEU A 28 29.85 8.34 -0.11
C LEU A 28 31.14 7.74 -0.69
N ILE A 29 31.19 7.53 -2.01
CA ILE A 29 32.38 6.96 -2.66
C ILE A 29 33.64 7.82 -2.49
N ASP A 30 33.48 9.14 -2.35
CA ASP A 30 34.59 10.08 -2.19
C ASP A 30 34.94 10.31 -0.70
N GLN A 31 34.13 9.77 0.22
CA GLN A 31 34.41 9.77 1.67
C GLN A 31 35.25 8.56 2.10
N VAL A 32 35.40 7.54 1.26
CA VAL A 32 36.23 6.36 1.56
C VAL A 32 37.71 6.74 1.46
N ILE A 33 38.44 6.55 2.56
CA ILE A 33 39.85 6.93 2.67
C ILE A 33 40.76 5.70 2.56
N GLY A 34 41.82 5.79 1.74
CA GLY A 34 42.90 4.80 1.69
C GLY A 34 42.53 3.46 1.03
N GLN A 35 41.50 3.44 0.19
CA GLN A 35 41.07 2.25 -0.56
C GLN A 35 40.82 2.56 -2.05
N GLU A 36 41.83 3.11 -2.71
CA GLU A 36 41.73 3.59 -4.10
C GLU A 36 41.38 2.47 -5.08
N ASP A 37 41.93 1.27 -4.89
CA ASP A 37 41.65 0.10 -5.73
C ASP A 37 40.21 -0.38 -5.56
N ALA A 38 39.71 -0.44 -4.33
CA ALA A 38 38.32 -0.82 -4.04
C ALA A 38 37.35 0.19 -4.67
N ILE A 39 37.64 1.50 -4.56
CA ILE A 39 36.84 2.56 -5.19
C ILE A 39 36.76 2.37 -6.71
N GLN A 40 37.88 2.04 -7.37
CA GLN A 40 37.89 1.78 -8.81
C GLN A 40 37.06 0.56 -9.19
N VAL A 41 37.14 -0.53 -8.41
CA VAL A 41 36.34 -1.74 -8.63
C VAL A 41 34.86 -1.43 -8.46
N ILE A 42 34.46 -0.73 -7.39
CA ILE A 42 33.08 -0.33 -7.13
C ILE A 42 32.53 0.55 -8.27
N LYS A 43 33.28 1.56 -8.73
CA LYS A 43 32.88 2.42 -9.85
C LYS A 43 32.69 1.62 -11.15
N LYS A 44 33.53 0.63 -11.42
CA LYS A 44 33.37 -0.26 -12.59
C LYS A 44 32.19 -1.20 -12.41
N ALA A 45 32.00 -1.73 -11.21
CA ALA A 45 30.93 -2.66 -10.87
C ALA A 45 29.54 -2.01 -10.94
N SER A 46 29.40 -0.73 -10.52
CA SER A 46 28.12 -0.01 -10.62
C SER A 46 27.66 0.17 -12.08
N ILE A 47 28.60 0.53 -12.97
CA ILE A 47 28.32 0.72 -14.40
C ILE A 47 27.99 -0.62 -15.07
N GLN A 48 28.73 -1.68 -14.73
CA GLN A 48 28.59 -3.00 -15.36
C GLN A 48 27.56 -3.91 -14.67
N ARG A 49 26.97 -3.48 -13.55
CA ARG A 49 26.06 -4.28 -12.69
C ARG A 49 26.64 -5.63 -12.29
N ARG A 50 27.90 -5.63 -11.85
CA ARG A 50 28.55 -6.86 -11.37
C ARG A 50 28.49 -6.96 -9.86
N HIS A 51 28.34 -8.19 -9.38
CA HIS A 51 28.47 -8.51 -7.96
C HIS A 51 29.90 -8.23 -7.49
N VAL A 52 30.03 -7.72 -6.28
CA VAL A 52 31.31 -7.43 -5.63
C VAL A 52 31.35 -8.17 -4.31
N LEU A 53 32.46 -8.86 -4.06
CA LEU A 53 32.75 -9.48 -2.77
C LEU A 53 33.84 -8.66 -2.09
N LEU A 54 33.52 -8.04 -0.94
CA LEU A 54 34.45 -7.27 -0.15
C LEU A 54 34.98 -8.14 1.00
N ILE A 55 36.28 -8.41 1.02
CA ILE A 55 36.94 -9.22 2.05
C ILE A 55 37.88 -8.31 2.84
N GLY A 56 37.82 -8.37 4.17
CA GLY A 56 38.73 -7.63 5.05
C GLY A 56 38.30 -7.70 6.51
N GLU A 57 39.17 -7.22 7.40
CA GLU A 57 38.95 -7.17 8.84
C GLU A 57 37.71 -6.34 9.22
N PRO A 58 37.00 -6.65 10.32
CA PRO A 58 35.86 -5.85 10.77
C PRO A 58 36.28 -4.38 10.99
N GLY A 59 35.37 -3.43 10.70
CA GLY A 59 35.66 -2.00 10.86
C GLY A 59 36.41 -1.32 9.70
N THR A 60 36.75 -2.04 8.62
CA THR A 60 37.47 -1.46 7.46
C THR A 60 36.57 -0.76 6.43
N GLY A 61 35.32 -0.42 6.76
CA GLY A 61 34.45 0.33 5.85
C GLY A 61 33.85 -0.45 4.67
N LYS A 62 33.79 -1.79 4.74
CA LYS A 62 33.10 -2.63 3.73
C LYS A 62 31.65 -2.21 3.49
N SER A 63 30.91 -1.95 4.57
CA SER A 63 29.55 -1.41 4.57
C SER A 63 29.43 -0.09 3.83
N MET A 64 30.39 0.82 4.05
CA MET A 64 30.43 2.13 3.41
C MET A 64 30.66 2.00 1.90
N LEU A 65 31.52 1.07 1.46
CA LEU A 65 31.70 0.75 0.04
C LEU A 65 30.45 0.15 -0.60
N GLY A 66 29.70 -0.69 0.12
CA GLY A 66 28.42 -1.23 -0.33
C GLY A 66 27.36 -0.15 -0.51
N LEU A 67 27.24 0.76 0.46
CA LEU A 67 26.37 1.93 0.37
C LEU A 67 26.77 2.84 -0.80
N ALA A 68 28.07 3.10 -0.98
CA ALA A 68 28.59 3.88 -2.10
C ALA A 68 28.29 3.21 -3.45
N LEU A 69 28.34 1.88 -3.53
CA LEU A 69 27.94 1.13 -4.72
C LEU A 69 26.45 1.35 -5.02
N ALA A 70 25.58 1.22 -4.01
CA ALA A 70 24.14 1.44 -4.15
C ALA A 70 23.81 2.88 -4.57
N GLU A 71 24.53 3.88 -4.05
CA GLU A 71 24.41 5.28 -4.43
C GLU A 71 24.77 5.50 -5.91
N LEU A 72 25.82 4.82 -6.39
CA LEU A 72 26.32 4.93 -7.76
C LEU A 72 25.51 4.13 -8.79
N LEU A 73 24.61 3.25 -8.36
CA LEU A 73 23.74 2.53 -9.29
C LEU A 73 22.87 3.53 -10.07
N PRO A 74 22.70 3.34 -11.38
CA PRO A 74 21.83 4.21 -12.17
C PRO A 74 20.41 4.19 -11.60
N LYS A 75 19.80 5.37 -11.47
CA LYS A 75 18.41 5.52 -11.01
C LYS A 75 17.46 4.86 -12.02
N GLU A 76 17.07 3.63 -11.76
CA GLU A 76 16.11 2.89 -12.58
C GLU A 76 14.66 3.21 -12.21
N LYS A 77 13.74 2.83 -13.09
CA LYS A 77 12.31 2.83 -12.79
C LYS A 77 12.06 1.79 -11.70
N LEU A 78 11.93 2.24 -10.46
CA LEU A 78 11.55 1.37 -9.35
C LEU A 78 10.19 0.72 -9.65
N VAL A 79 10.03 -0.51 -9.16
CA VAL A 79 8.80 -1.29 -9.31
C VAL A 79 8.23 -1.62 -7.93
N ASP A 80 6.93 -1.55 -7.79
CA ASP A 80 6.23 -2.08 -6.62
C ASP A 80 5.94 -3.57 -6.84
N ILE A 81 5.93 -4.34 -5.75
CA ILE A 81 5.66 -5.78 -5.78
C ILE A 81 4.34 -6.04 -5.05
N LEU A 82 3.39 -6.66 -5.75
CA LEU A 82 2.06 -7.00 -5.27
C LEU A 82 1.88 -8.51 -5.20
N ALA A 83 1.24 -9.00 -4.15
CA ALA A 83 0.74 -10.37 -4.05
C ALA A 83 -0.78 -10.42 -4.25
N PHE A 84 -1.20 -11.20 -5.22
CA PHE A 84 -2.60 -11.52 -5.51
C PHE A 84 -2.94 -12.90 -4.95
N GLN A 85 -4.18 -13.08 -4.52
CA GLN A 85 -4.68 -14.42 -4.22
C GLN A 85 -4.81 -15.21 -5.53
N ASN A 86 -4.45 -16.47 -5.48
CA ASN A 86 -4.58 -17.38 -6.60
C ASN A 86 -5.86 -18.19 -6.44
N VAL A 87 -6.72 -18.16 -7.47
CA VAL A 87 -8.03 -18.83 -7.46
C VAL A 87 -7.87 -20.35 -7.55
N ASN A 88 -6.77 -20.83 -8.14
CA ASN A 88 -6.52 -22.27 -8.35
C ASN A 88 -5.84 -22.94 -7.15
N ASP A 89 -4.99 -22.21 -6.42
CA ASP A 89 -4.28 -22.71 -5.23
C ASP A 89 -4.01 -21.58 -4.23
N GLU A 90 -4.66 -21.62 -3.07
CA GLU A 90 -4.51 -20.61 -2.02
C GLU A 90 -3.09 -20.54 -1.46
N ASN A 91 -2.34 -21.66 -1.46
CA ASN A 91 -0.98 -21.71 -0.94
C ASN A 91 0.07 -21.11 -1.90
N GLN A 92 -0.32 -20.81 -3.14
CA GLN A 92 0.57 -20.27 -4.16
C GLN A 92 0.07 -18.89 -4.63
N PRO A 93 0.37 -17.80 -3.89
CA PRO A 93 -0.03 -16.46 -4.29
C PRO A 93 0.68 -16.01 -5.58
N ILE A 94 -0.02 -15.26 -6.42
CA ILE A 94 0.53 -14.73 -7.68
C ILE A 94 1.24 -13.42 -7.39
N ILE A 95 2.55 -13.38 -7.64
CA ILE A 95 3.37 -12.16 -7.49
C ILE A 95 3.40 -11.40 -8.81
N ARG A 96 3.10 -10.09 -8.77
CA ARG A 96 3.20 -9.20 -9.93
C ARG A 96 3.96 -7.93 -9.60
N THR A 97 4.75 -7.47 -10.57
CA THR A 97 5.45 -6.19 -10.51
C THR A 97 4.66 -5.12 -11.26
N VAL A 98 4.59 -3.93 -10.68
CA VAL A 98 3.98 -2.74 -11.31
C VAL A 98 4.93 -1.56 -11.17
N ALA A 99 4.76 -0.51 -11.98
CA ALA A 99 5.57 0.70 -11.83
C ALA A 99 5.37 1.33 -10.44
N ALA A 100 6.43 1.92 -9.88
CA ALA A 100 6.39 2.57 -8.58
C ALA A 100 5.20 3.54 -8.45
N GLY A 101 4.44 3.40 -7.36
CA GLY A 101 3.26 4.18 -7.02
C GLY A 101 1.95 3.63 -7.56
N LYS A 102 1.93 2.85 -8.65
CA LYS A 102 0.71 2.20 -9.15
C LYS A 102 0.22 1.10 -8.23
N GLY A 103 1.08 0.53 -7.40
CA GLY A 103 0.69 -0.51 -6.44
C GLY A 103 -0.35 -0.01 -5.45
N ARG A 104 -0.16 1.19 -4.90
CA ARG A 104 -1.11 1.82 -3.98
C ARG A 104 -2.45 2.11 -4.64
N GLU A 105 -2.43 2.65 -5.85
CA GLU A 105 -3.64 2.96 -6.61
C GLU A 105 -4.47 1.70 -6.87
N LEU A 106 -3.83 0.60 -7.29
CA LEU A 106 -4.51 -0.68 -7.53
C LEU A 106 -5.17 -1.24 -6.27
N VAL A 107 -4.50 -1.16 -5.13
CA VAL A 107 -5.06 -1.62 -3.84
C VAL A 107 -6.23 -0.76 -3.41
N GLN A 108 -6.11 0.57 -3.54
CA GLN A 108 -7.18 1.51 -3.21
C GLN A 108 -8.41 1.29 -4.11
N ASN A 109 -8.22 1.14 -5.41
CA ASN A 109 -9.29 0.85 -6.36
C ASN A 109 -9.98 -0.49 -6.05
N THR A 110 -9.22 -1.52 -5.68
CA THR A 110 -9.80 -2.82 -5.33
C THR A 110 -10.62 -2.75 -4.02
N ASN A 111 -10.11 -2.02 -3.02
CA ASN A 111 -10.81 -1.83 -1.75
C ASN A 111 -12.07 -0.96 -1.90
N SER A 112 -12.02 0.07 -2.73
CA SER A 112 -13.17 0.95 -2.98
C SER A 112 -14.27 0.23 -3.77
N LEU A 113 -13.91 -0.62 -4.75
CA LEU A 113 -14.85 -1.48 -5.46
C LEU A 113 -15.55 -2.46 -4.49
N GLY A 114 -14.81 -3.04 -3.53
CA GLY A 114 -15.39 -3.87 -2.47
C GLY A 114 -16.39 -3.10 -1.59
N ASN A 115 -16.05 -1.87 -1.19
CA ASN A 115 -16.91 -1.03 -0.35
C ASN A 115 -18.12 -0.43 -1.09
N GLN A 116 -18.02 -0.22 -2.40
CA GLN A 116 -19.13 0.32 -3.20
C GLN A 116 -20.32 -0.65 -3.24
N SER A 117 -20.07 -1.95 -3.26
CA SER A 117 -21.10 -3.00 -3.16
C SER A 117 -21.86 -2.92 -1.82
N LEU A 118 -21.17 -2.61 -0.72
CA LEU A 118 -21.79 -2.45 0.60
C LEU A 118 -22.69 -1.20 0.68
N LYS A 119 -22.33 -0.11 -0.02
CA LYS A 119 -23.13 1.12 -0.04
C LYS A 119 -24.49 0.91 -0.71
N SER A 120 -24.55 0.16 -1.82
CA SER A 120 -25.81 -0.17 -2.51
C SER A 120 -26.72 -1.03 -1.63
N GLN A 121 -26.17 -2.01 -0.92
CA GLN A 121 -26.93 -2.84 0.01
C GLN A 121 -27.51 -2.05 1.19
N SER A 122 -26.77 -1.09 1.74
CA SER A 122 -27.27 -0.21 2.80
C SER A 122 -28.41 0.70 2.35
N ILE A 123 -28.42 1.13 1.07
CA ILE A 123 -29.52 1.93 0.51
C ILE A 123 -30.80 1.09 0.39
N ILE A 124 -30.70 -0.17 -0.06
CA ILE A 124 -31.85 -1.09 -0.14
C ILE A 124 -32.42 -1.37 1.26
N LEU A 125 -31.56 -1.62 2.25
CA LEU A 125 -31.97 -1.79 3.65
C LEU A 125 -32.66 -0.55 4.21
N LEU A 126 -32.17 0.64 3.89
CA LEU A 126 -32.78 1.90 4.30
C LEU A 126 -34.17 2.10 3.68
N ILE A 127 -34.33 1.83 2.38
CA ILE A 127 -35.64 1.92 1.71
C ILE A 127 -36.63 0.92 2.32
N LEU A 128 -36.18 -0.31 2.59
CA LEU A 128 -37.03 -1.33 3.21
C LEU A 128 -37.43 -0.95 4.64
N ALA A 129 -36.52 -0.35 5.42
CA ALA A 129 -36.82 0.14 6.77
C ALA A 129 -37.84 1.27 6.77
N ILE A 130 -37.73 2.22 5.84
CA ILE A 130 -38.71 3.29 5.66
C ILE A 130 -40.07 2.70 5.25
N ALA A 131 -40.10 1.76 4.31
CA ALA A 131 -41.33 1.09 3.90
C ALA A 131 -42.01 0.34 5.07
N ALA A 132 -41.23 -0.39 5.88
CA ALA A 132 -41.73 -1.08 7.06
C ALA A 132 -42.34 -0.13 8.12
N MET A 133 -41.86 1.12 8.18
CA MET A 133 -42.38 2.14 9.10
C MET A 133 -43.64 2.85 8.57
N ILE A 134 -43.76 3.04 7.26
CA ILE A 134 -44.88 3.76 6.62
C ILE A 134 -46.09 2.84 6.36
N MET A 135 -45.84 1.59 5.95
CA MET A 135 -46.90 0.62 5.58
C MET A 135 -47.97 0.40 6.67
N PRO A 136 -47.64 0.33 7.98
CA PRO A 136 -48.63 0.20 9.04
C PRO A 136 -49.58 1.39 9.11
N TRP A 137 -49.06 2.61 8.90
CA TRP A 137 -49.87 3.83 8.93
C TRP A 137 -50.88 3.88 7.78
N PHE A 138 -50.46 3.43 6.60
CA PHE A 138 -51.34 3.30 5.44
C PHE A 138 -52.42 2.23 5.64
N ALA A 139 -52.06 1.09 6.24
CA ALA A 139 -53.01 0.02 6.57
C ALA A 139 -54.08 0.51 7.56
N LEU A 140 -53.69 1.28 8.58
CA LEU A 140 -54.64 1.85 9.55
C LEU A 140 -55.70 2.71 8.87
N GLU A 141 -55.30 3.64 8.00
CA GLU A 141 -56.23 4.55 7.32
C GLU A 141 -57.20 3.79 6.39
N HIS A 142 -56.69 2.86 5.59
CA HIS A 142 -57.49 2.09 4.64
C HIS A 142 -58.52 1.19 5.34
N TYR A 143 -58.08 0.39 6.33
CA TYR A 143 -58.94 -0.57 7.01
C TYR A 143 -59.87 0.09 8.03
N SER A 144 -59.49 1.23 8.64
CA SER A 144 -60.39 2.02 9.50
C SER A 144 -61.58 2.57 8.71
N LYS A 145 -61.36 3.07 7.50
CA LYS A 145 -62.43 3.58 6.61
C LYS A 145 -63.35 2.47 6.07
N SER A 146 -62.80 1.28 5.79
CA SER A 146 -63.56 0.20 5.15
C SER A 146 -64.28 -0.74 6.11
N LEU A 147 -63.67 -1.09 7.25
CA LEU A 147 -64.16 -2.15 8.16
C LEU A 147 -64.43 -1.64 9.59
N GLY A 148 -64.18 -0.36 9.87
CA GLY A 148 -64.36 0.25 11.19
C GLY A 148 -63.07 0.36 12.01
N THR A 149 -63.11 1.18 13.05
CA THR A 149 -61.93 1.59 13.84
C THR A 149 -61.23 0.43 14.53
N THR A 150 -61.98 -0.56 15.02
CA THR A 150 -61.44 -1.75 15.67
C THR A 150 -60.66 -2.64 14.69
N ALA A 151 -61.17 -2.81 13.47
CA ALA A 151 -60.49 -3.59 12.43
C ALA A 151 -59.21 -2.89 11.94
N GLY A 152 -59.24 -1.56 11.80
CA GLY A 152 -58.06 -0.76 11.48
C GLY A 152 -56.93 -0.92 12.50
N ALA A 153 -57.24 -0.93 13.80
CA ALA A 153 -56.25 -1.10 14.86
C ALA A 153 -55.61 -2.50 14.86
N ILE A 154 -56.39 -3.55 14.59
CA ILE A 154 -55.89 -4.92 14.47
C ILE A 154 -54.95 -5.05 13.26
N MET A 155 -55.34 -4.47 12.12
CA MET A 155 -54.52 -4.50 10.90
C MET A 155 -53.23 -3.70 11.05
N PHE A 156 -53.27 -2.55 11.75
CA PHE A 156 -52.07 -1.80 12.09
C PHE A 156 -51.06 -2.65 12.86
N ALA A 157 -51.51 -3.31 13.94
CA ALA A 157 -50.66 -4.16 14.77
C ALA A 157 -50.07 -5.34 13.96
N ALA A 158 -50.88 -5.97 13.11
CA ALA A 158 -50.45 -7.09 12.26
C ALA A 158 -49.38 -6.66 11.25
N PHE A 159 -49.57 -5.54 10.55
CA PHE A 159 -48.58 -5.03 9.59
C PHE A 159 -47.31 -4.50 10.26
N PHE A 160 -47.42 -3.91 11.45
CA PHE A 160 -46.26 -3.43 12.21
C PHE A 160 -45.39 -4.61 12.70
N ILE A 161 -46.00 -5.61 13.33
CA ILE A 161 -45.29 -6.81 13.82
C ILE A 161 -44.74 -7.62 12.64
N GLY A 162 -45.54 -7.81 11.58
CA GLY A 162 -45.12 -8.51 10.37
C GLY A 162 -43.97 -7.80 9.64
N GLY A 163 -44.01 -6.47 9.55
CA GLY A 163 -42.97 -5.66 8.93
C GLY A 163 -41.64 -5.72 9.68
N ILE A 164 -41.66 -5.63 11.01
CA ILE A 164 -40.45 -5.76 11.85
C ILE A 164 -39.88 -7.17 11.77
N ALA A 165 -40.72 -8.20 11.89
CA ALA A 165 -40.28 -9.59 11.79
C ALA A 165 -39.65 -9.91 10.42
N PHE A 166 -40.29 -9.45 9.33
CA PHE A 166 -39.76 -9.59 7.98
C PHE A 166 -38.39 -8.91 7.83
N LEU A 167 -38.27 -7.67 8.32
CA LEU A 167 -37.02 -6.91 8.25
C LEU A 167 -35.90 -7.57 9.08
N ALA A 168 -36.22 -8.11 10.26
CA ALA A 168 -35.26 -8.83 11.08
C ALA A 168 -34.74 -10.11 10.38
N ILE A 169 -35.65 -10.91 9.81
CA ILE A 169 -35.29 -12.12 9.05
C ILE A 169 -34.44 -11.75 7.82
N PHE A 170 -34.82 -10.70 7.11
CA PHE A 170 -34.11 -10.23 5.93
C PHE A 170 -32.69 -9.72 6.24
N ILE A 171 -32.51 -8.99 7.36
CA ILE A 171 -31.18 -8.55 7.83
C ILE A 171 -30.30 -9.76 8.16
N ILE A 172 -30.84 -10.76 8.87
CA ILE A 172 -30.10 -11.98 9.21
C ILE A 172 -29.68 -12.70 7.92
N PHE A 173 -30.60 -12.87 6.96
CA PHE A 173 -30.33 -13.50 5.67
C PHE A 173 -29.22 -12.78 4.89
N LEU A 174 -29.27 -11.45 4.81
CA LEU A 174 -28.24 -10.65 4.15
C LEU A 174 -26.88 -10.73 4.85
N ASN A 175 -26.85 -10.73 6.19
CA ASN A 175 -25.60 -10.86 6.94
C ASN A 175 -24.95 -12.23 6.78
N PHE A 176 -25.74 -13.29 6.62
CA PHE A 176 -25.21 -14.62 6.29
C PHE A 176 -24.57 -14.64 4.89
N GLY A 177 -25.19 -14.00 3.90
CA GLY A 177 -24.62 -13.85 2.55
C GLY A 177 -23.30 -13.08 2.54
N LYS A 178 -23.16 -12.03 3.36
CA LYS A 178 -21.92 -11.21 3.46
C LYS A 178 -20.71 -11.97 3.99
N LYS A 179 -20.91 -12.98 4.83
CA LYS A 179 -19.82 -13.78 5.39
C LYS A 179 -19.28 -14.81 4.39
N LEU A 180 -20.09 -15.18 3.39
CA LEU A 180 -19.77 -16.14 2.33
C LEU A 180 -19.31 -15.48 1.02
N GLY A 181 -19.79 -14.26 0.77
CA GLY A 181 -19.42 -13.45 -0.40
C GLY A 181 -18.06 -12.81 -0.24
N ALA A 182 -17.02 -13.54 -0.63
CA ALA A 182 -15.66 -13.07 -0.94
C ALA A 182 -15.05 -12.12 0.11
N LYS A 183 -14.08 -12.62 0.88
CA LYS A 183 -12.94 -11.77 1.25
C LYS A 183 -12.47 -11.14 -0.05
N GLY A 184 -12.79 -9.87 -0.28
CA GLY A 184 -12.33 -9.16 -1.47
C GLY A 184 -10.84 -9.39 -1.56
N SER A 185 -10.41 -10.08 -2.62
CA SER A 185 -9.02 -10.40 -2.88
C SER A 185 -8.30 -9.09 -3.24
N SER A 186 -8.18 -8.20 -2.26
CA SER A 186 -7.35 -7.03 -2.41
C SER A 186 -5.91 -7.50 -2.48
N PRO A 187 -5.17 -7.11 -3.52
CA PRO A 187 -3.76 -7.43 -3.58
C PRO A 187 -3.06 -6.81 -2.37
N LYS A 188 -2.08 -7.52 -1.82
CA LYS A 188 -1.24 -7.02 -0.74
C LYS A 188 0.03 -6.45 -1.33
N ILE A 189 0.42 -5.25 -0.90
CA ILE A 189 1.70 -4.66 -1.28
C ILE A 189 2.78 -5.28 -0.40
N ILE A 190 3.79 -5.88 -1.03
CA ILE A 190 4.96 -6.44 -0.34
C ILE A 190 6.07 -5.40 -0.30
N VAL A 191 6.38 -4.82 -1.45
CA VAL A 191 7.42 -3.81 -1.58
C VAL A 191 6.81 -2.56 -2.18
N ASP A 192 6.94 -1.45 -1.45
CA ASP A 192 6.44 -0.14 -1.81
C ASP A 192 7.61 0.82 -2.06
N ASN A 193 7.74 1.25 -3.31
CA ASN A 193 8.74 2.19 -3.76
C ASN A 193 8.16 3.58 -4.06
N PHE A 194 6.98 3.90 -3.53
CA PHE A 194 6.37 5.22 -3.69
C PHE A 194 7.27 6.35 -3.19
N LYS A 195 7.51 7.35 -4.06
CA LYS A 195 8.37 8.53 -3.84
C LYS A 195 9.86 8.21 -3.55
N LYS A 196 10.31 6.98 -3.78
CA LYS A 196 11.74 6.65 -3.72
C LYS A 196 12.34 6.81 -5.12
N GLU A 197 13.48 7.48 -5.22
CA GLU A 197 14.24 7.58 -6.47
C GLU A 197 15.35 6.53 -6.56
N GLN A 198 15.73 5.97 -5.41
CA GLN A 198 16.82 5.01 -5.30
C GLN A 198 16.33 3.78 -4.55
N ALA A 199 16.81 2.61 -4.97
CA ALA A 199 16.50 1.37 -4.30
C ALA A 199 17.04 1.42 -2.87
N PRO A 200 16.22 1.08 -1.86
CA PRO A 200 16.71 1.03 -0.49
C PRO A 200 17.75 -0.09 -0.37
N PHE A 201 18.96 0.26 0.04
CA PHE A 201 20.01 -0.69 0.40
C PHE A 201 20.20 -0.63 1.92
N TYR A 202 19.87 -1.74 2.58
CA TYR A 202 20.15 -1.94 3.99
C TYR A 202 21.32 -2.93 4.08
N ASP A 203 22.39 -2.52 4.74
CA ASP A 203 23.48 -3.44 5.06
C ASP A 203 23.02 -4.41 6.16
N ALA A 204 23.45 -5.67 6.08
CA ALA A 204 23.00 -6.76 6.95
C ALA A 204 23.72 -6.78 8.31
#